data_AF-A0A1C6MK51-F1
#
_entry.id   AF-A0A1C6MK51-F1
#
_cell.length_a   1.000
_cell.length_b   1.000
_cell.length_c   1.000
_cell.angle_alpha   90.00
_cell.angle_beta   90.00
_cell.angle_gamma   90.00
#
_symmetry.space_group_name_H-M   'P 1'
#
loop_
_entity.id
_entity.type
_entity.pdbx_description
1 polymer ?
#
loop_
_entity_poly.entity_id
_entity_poly.type
_entity_poly.pdbx_seq_one_letter_code
_entity_poly.pdbx_strand_id
1 'polypeptide(L)' 'MHATEERYYVLSGEVIEGEERHGPGTYVVFAPGSRHRPRTETGARMLGITMLPR' A
#
# COMPACT_ATOMS: atom_id res chain seq x y z
N MET A 1 10.84 0.74 6.19
CA MET A 1 11.08 -0.72 6.22
C MET A 1 10.00 -1.29 7.08
N HIS A 2 9.25 -2.26 6.57
CA HIS A 2 8.21 -2.91 7.33
C HIS A 2 8.79 -4.09 8.11
N ALA A 3 8.63 -4.10 9.44
CA ALA A 3 9.12 -5.20 10.27
C ALA A 3 8.30 -6.48 10.06
N THR A 4 7.01 -6.31 9.79
CA THR A 4 6.04 -7.36 9.50
C THR A 4 5.33 -7.06 8.18
N GLU A 5 4.40 -7.90 7.78
CA GLU A 5 3.65 -7.69 6.55
C GLU A 5 2.71 -6.49 6.69
N GLU A 6 2.70 -5.63 5.67
CA GLU A 6 1.73 -4.55 5.51
C GLU A 6 0.84 -4.84 4.30
N ARG A 7 -0.44 -4.50 4.39
CA ARG A 7 -1.38 -4.62 3.28
C ARG A 7 -2.22 -3.36 3.18
N TYR A 8 -2.60 -2.99 1.97
CA TYR A 8 -3.62 -1.97 1.78
C TYR A 8 -4.62 -2.32 0.69
N TYR A 9 -5.80 -1.72 0.81
CA TYR A 9 -6.84 -1.69 -0.23
C TYR A 9 -7.15 -0.24 -0.62
N VAL A 10 -7.20 0.05 -1.92
CA VAL A 10 -7.52 1.39 -2.42
C VAL A 10 -9.04 1.55 -2.52
N LEU A 11 -9.59 2.47 -1.72
CA LEU A 11 -11.02 2.79 -1.69
C LEU A 11 -11.40 3.81 -2.77
N SER A 12 -10.54 4.82 -2.99
CA SER A 12 -10.73 5.86 -4.01
C SER A 12 -9.40 6.53 -4.36
N GLY A 13 -9.33 7.14 -5.54
CA GLY A 13 -8.10 7.78 -6.04
C GLY A 13 -7.05 6.75 -6.47
N GLU A 14 -5.77 7.06 -6.28
CA GLU A 14 -4.67 6.23 -6.75
C GLU A 14 -3.44 6.24 -5.85
N VAL A 15 -2.78 5.10 -5.76
CA VAL A 15 -1.48 4.93 -5.11
C VAL A 15 -0.47 4.53 -6.16
N ILE A 16 0.67 5.20 -6.18
CA ILE A 16 1.75 4.91 -7.12
C ILE A 16 2.93 4.35 -6.34
N GLU A 17 3.30 3.11 -6.64
CA GLU A 17 4.44 2.38 -6.07
C GLU A 17 5.52 2.21 -7.14
N GLY A 18 6.57 3.03 -7.07
CA GLY A 18 7.56 3.10 -8.14
C GLY A 18 6.92 3.57 -9.46
N GLU A 19 6.91 2.70 -10.46
CA GLU A 19 6.27 2.93 -11.77
C GLU A 19 4.84 2.39 -11.84
N GLU A 20 4.43 1.56 -10.88
CA GLU A 20 3.11 0.95 -10.88
C GLU A 20 2.05 1.89 -10.29
N ARG A 21 0.88 1.96 -10.94
CA ARG A 21 -0.27 2.74 -10.49
C ARG A 21 -1.42 1.81 -10.10
N HIS A 22 -1.88 1.94 -8.86
CA HIS A 22 -2.95 1.16 -8.27
C HIS A 22 -4.20 2.02 -8.06
N GLY A 23 -5.27 1.69 -8.77
CA GLY A 23 -6.58 2.37 -8.66
C GLY A 23 -7.52 1.70 -7.66
N PRO A 24 -8.76 2.21 -7.53
CA PRO A 24 -9.76 1.65 -6.63
C PRO A 24 -10.02 0.16 -6.92
N GLY A 25 -10.15 -0.65 -5.86
CA GLY A 25 -10.27 -2.10 -6.01
C GLY A 25 -8.95 -2.87 -5.92
N THR A 26 -7.82 -2.18 -5.99
CA THR A 26 -6.51 -2.84 -5.88
C THR A 26 -6.18 -3.19 -4.44
N TYR A 27 -5.74 -4.43 -4.22
CA TYR A 27 -5.21 -4.93 -2.96
C TYR A 27 -3.71 -5.20 -3.10
N VAL A 28 -2.89 -4.56 -2.27
CA VAL A 28 -1.44 -4.66 -2.32
C VAL A 28 -0.92 -5.26 -1.01
N VAL A 29 0.05 -6.16 -1.13
CA VAL A 29 0.71 -6.83 0.00
C VAL A 29 2.20 -6.55 -0.07
N PHE A 30 2.75 -6.00 1.01
CA PHE A 30 4.17 -5.80 1.20
C PHE A 30 4.72 -6.85 2.17
N ALA A 31 5.62 -7.68 1.67
CA ALA A 31 6.31 -8.67 2.48
C ALA A 31 7.13 -8.01 3.61
N PRO A 32 7.35 -8.70 4.74
CA PRO A 32 8.30 -8.26 5.76
C PRO A 32 9.67 -7.91 5.17
N GLY A 33 10.30 -6.86 5.70
CA GLY A 33 11.59 -6.35 5.23
C GLY A 33 11.52 -5.45 3.99
N SER A 34 10.37 -5.36 3.33
CA SER A 34 10.17 -4.45 2.21
C SER A 34 10.32 -2.98 2.61
N ARG A 35 10.67 -2.16 1.63
CA ARG A 35 10.73 -0.71 1.71
C ARG A 35 10.02 -0.16 0.49
N HIS A 36 9.20 0.85 0.70
CA HIS A 36 8.42 1.48 -0.34
C HIS A 36 8.26 2.96 0.01
N ARG A 37 7.92 3.76 -1.00
CA ARG A 37 7.72 5.21 -0.86
C ARG A 37 6.56 5.59 -1.78
N PRO A 38 5.31 5.27 -1.37
CA PRO A 38 4.15 5.56 -2.18
C PRO A 38 4.00 7.05 -2.40
N ARG A 39 3.48 7.41 -3.58
CA ARG A 39 3.06 8.77 -3.90
C ARG A 39 1.67 8.76 -4.50
N THR A 40 1.05 9.93 -4.55
CA THR A 40 -0.21 10.19 -5.25
C THR A 40 -0.04 11.46 -6.08
N GLU A 41 -0.82 11.58 -7.15
CA GLU A 41 -0.97 12.77 -7.98
C GLU A 41 -2.35 13.43 -7.80
N THR A 42 -3.40 12.64 -7.56
CA THR A 42 -4.78 13.10 -7.39
C THR A 42 -5.32 12.90 -5.97
N GLY A 43 -4.55 12.20 -5.11
CA GLY A 43 -4.93 11.85 -3.75
C GLY A 43 -5.54 10.45 -3.65
N ALA A 44 -5.51 9.84 -2.47
CA ALA A 44 -6.03 8.49 -2.26
C ALA A 44 -6.71 8.35 -0.91
N ARG A 45 -7.71 7.47 -0.86
CA ARG A 45 -8.24 6.91 0.38
C ARG A 45 -7.94 5.43 0.41
N MET A 46 -7.34 4.97 1.50
CA MET A 46 -6.90 3.58 1.65
C MET A 46 -7.39 3.01 2.98
N LEU A 47 -7.56 1.69 2.99
CA LEU A 47 -7.61 0.91 4.22
C LEU A 47 -6.31 0.12 4.33
N GLY A 48 -5.46 0.50 5.29
CA GLY A 48 -4.19 -0.17 5.58
C GLY A 48 -4.28 -1.03 6.82
N ILE A 49 -3.62 -2.20 6.80
CA ILE A 49 -3.44 -3.06 7.97
C ILE A 49 -1.98 -3.50 8.06
N THR A 50 -1.43 -3.44 9.27
CA THR A 50 -0.14 -4.03 9.60
C THR A 50 -0.39 -5.31 10.39
N MET A 51 0.19 -6.42 9.95
CA MET A 51 0.08 -7.69 10.66
C MET A 51 1.00 -7.65 11.87
N LEU A 52 0.46 -7.93 13.06
CA LEU A 52 1.28 -8.06 14.27
C LEU A 52 2.00 -9.41 14.28
N PRO A 53 3.20 -9.49 14.89
CA PRO A 53 3.81 -10.78 15.17
C PRO A 53 2.89 -11.62 16.06
N ARG A 54 2.98 -12.94 15.92
CA ARG A 54 2.33 -13.88 16.83
C ARG A 54 3.06 -13.97 18.15
#